data_AF-A0A391PFC5-F1
#
_entry.id   AF-A0A391PFC5-F1
#
_cell.length_a   1.000
_cell.length_b   1.000
_cell.length_c   1.000
_cell.angle_alpha   90.00
_cell.angle_beta   90.00
_cell.angle_gamma   90.00
#
_symmetry.space_group_name_H-M   'P 1'
#
loop_
_entity.id
_entity.type
_entity.pdbx_description
1 polymer ?
#
loop_
_entity_poly.entity_id
_entity_poly.type
_entity_poly.pdbx_seq_one_letter_code
_entity_poly.pdbx_strand_id
1 'polypeptide(L)' 'SVTGLTRLHLSDNSIGDNGAAALAQALPFLTQLTTLCLDDNSIGDAGA' A
#
# COMPACT_ATOMS: atom_id res chain seq x y z
N SER A 1 -3.98 12.71 -9.48
CA SER A 1 -2.73 11.94 -9.62
C SER A 1 -1.71 12.58 -8.70
N VAL A 2 -1.16 11.83 -7.75
CA VAL A 2 0.00 12.29 -6.97
C VAL A 2 1.21 12.09 -7.88
N THR A 3 1.74 13.17 -8.44
CA THR A 3 2.80 13.07 -9.45
C THR A 3 4.15 12.90 -8.77
N GLY A 4 4.87 11.82 -9.09
CA GLY A 4 6.29 11.65 -8.77
C GLY A 4 6.60 10.67 -7.64
N LEU A 5 5.58 10.12 -6.95
CA LEU A 5 5.83 9.08 -5.96
C LEU A 5 6.21 7.78 -6.68
N THR A 6 7.47 7.38 -6.56
CA THR A 6 8.01 6.17 -7.18
C THR A 6 8.16 5.01 -6.19
N ARG A 7 8.37 5.30 -4.91
CA ARG A 7 8.51 4.30 -3.85
C ARG A 7 7.68 4.70 -2.64
N LEU A 8 6.98 3.74 -2.07
CA LEU A 8 6.19 3.88 -0.85
C LEU A 8 6.55 2.72 0.08
N HIS A 9 7.23 3.02 1.19
CA HIS A 9 7.62 2.02 2.18
C HIS A 9 6.71 2.19 3.39
N LEU A 10 5.94 1.15 3.68
CA LEU A 10 4.96 1.10 4.77
C LEU A 10 5.18 -0.11 5.66
N SER A 11 6.38 -0.68 5.67
CA SER A 11 6.72 -1.79 6.57
C SER A 11 6.49 -1.42 8.03
N ASP A 12 6.10 -2.39 8.86
CA ASP A 12 5.93 -2.22 10.32
C ASP A 12 4.88 -1.16 10.74
N ASN A 13 3.80 -0.95 9.96
CA ASN A 13 2.77 0.07 10.25
C ASN A 13 1.46 -0.49 10.80
N SER A 14 1.41 -1.78 11.15
CA SER A 14 0.18 -2.44 11.63
C SER A 14 -1.01 -2.30 10.66
N ILE A 15 -0.76 -2.24 9.35
CA ILE A 15 -1.80 -2.20 8.33
C ILE A 15 -2.52 -3.55 8.34
N GLY A 16 -3.83 -3.53 8.59
CA GLY A 16 -4.69 -4.71 8.45
C GLY A 16 -5.46 -4.72 7.13
N ASP A 17 -6.36 -5.69 6.98
CA ASP A 17 -7.13 -5.91 5.74
C ASP A 17 -7.85 -4.65 5.24
N ASN A 18 -8.46 -3.88 6.13
CA ASN A 18 -9.13 -2.63 5.78
C ASN A 18 -8.14 -1.57 5.25
N GLY A 19 -6.93 -1.52 5.80
CA GLY A 19 -5.88 -0.62 5.34
C GLY A 19 -5.33 -1.05 3.98
N ALA A 20 -5.15 -2.35 3.76
CA ALA A 20 -4.78 -2.91 2.47
C ALA A 20 -5.85 -2.60 1.39
N ALA A 21 -7.13 -2.76 1.72
CA ALA A 21 -8.24 -2.38 0.83
C ALA A 21 -8.25 -0.88 0.50
N ALA A 22 -7.96 -0.01 1.48
CA ALA A 22 -7.84 1.43 1.25
C ALA A 22 -6.64 1.76 0.35
N LEU A 23 -5.49 1.10 0.55
CA LEU A 23 -4.33 1.23 -0.33
C LEU A 23 -4.66 0.80 -1.76
N ALA A 24 -5.37 -0.32 -1.93
CA ALA A 24 -5.80 -0.81 -3.24
C ALA A 24 -6.67 0.22 -3.99
N GLN A 25 -7.55 0.93 -3.28
CA GLN A 25 -8.34 2.02 -3.87
C GLN A 25 -7.49 3.25 -4.23
N ALA A 26 -6.38 3.49 -3.54
CA ALA A 26 -5.48 4.61 -3.79
C ALA A 26 -4.47 4.36 -4.91
N LEU A 27 -4.04 3.10 -5.12
CA LEU A 27 -3.02 2.70 -6.10
C LEU A 27 -3.24 3.24 -7.53
N PRO A 28 -4.47 3.26 -8.10
CA PRO A 28 -4.71 3.82 -9.44
C PRO A 28 -4.32 5.29 -9.58
N PHE A 29 -4.26 6.04 -8.48
CA PHE A 29 -3.87 7.46 -8.48
C PHE A 29 -2.36 7.68 -8.29
N LEU A 30 -1.62 6.62 -7.92
CA LEU A 30 -0.17 6.60 -7.73
C LEU A 30 0.50 6.07 -9.01
N THR A 31 0.24 6.74 -10.14
CA THR A 31 0.56 6.23 -11.49
C THR A 31 2.05 6.08 -11.80
N GLN A 32 2.95 6.58 -10.94
CA GLN A 32 4.40 6.44 -11.08
C GLN A 32 5.02 5.51 -10.02
N LEU A 33 4.20 4.89 -9.17
CA LEU A 33 4.68 4.00 -8.12
C LEU A 33 5.22 2.72 -8.74
N THR A 34 6.49 2.43 -8.48
CA THR A 34 7.19 1.23 -8.94
C THR A 34 7.58 0.31 -7.80
N THR A 35 7.53 0.80 -6.56
CA THR A 35 7.82 0.01 -5.36
C THR A 35 6.82 0.33 -4.26
N LEU A 36 6.15 -0.70 -3.77
CA LEU A 36 5.34 -0.68 -2.55
C LEU A 36 5.88 -1.75 -1.61
N CYS A 37 6.32 -1.37 -0.42
CA CYS A 37 6.78 -2.30 0.61
C CYS A 37 5.76 -2.33 1.76
N LEU A 38 5.25 -3.52 2.08
CA LEU A 38 4.22 -3.77 3.10
C LEU A 38 4.64 -4.84 4.11
N ASP A 39 5.94 -5.16 4.16
CA ASP A 39 6.47 -6.18 5.07
C ASP A 39 6.09 -5.90 6.53
N ASP A 40 5.95 -6.96 7.33
CA ASP A 40 5.66 -6.85 8.77
C ASP A 40 4.42 -5.99 9.11
N ASN A 41 3.38 -6.11 8.27
CA ASN A 41 2.04 -5.60 8.56
C ASN A 41 1.08 -6.73 8.92
N SER A 42 -0.06 -6.39 9.51
CA SER A 42 -1.08 -7.33 9.97
C SER A 42 -2.12 -7.65 8.89
N ILE A 43 -1.69 -7.74 7.63
CA ILE A 43 -2.56 -8.05 6.48
C ILE A 43 -2.83 -9.56 6.50
N GLY A 44 -4.08 -9.94 6.71
CA GLY A 44 -4.55 -11.32 6.64
C GLY A 44 -5.02 -11.72 5.25
N ASP A 45 -5.51 -12.95 5.12
CA ASP A 45 -5.91 -13.54 3.84
C ASP A 45 -6.97 -12.73 3.07
N ALA A 46 -7.80 -11.94 3.77
CA ALA A 46 -8.81 -11.11 3.12
C ALA A 46 -8.25 -9.79 2.55
N GLY A 47 -7.08 -9.34 3.04
CA GLY A 47 -6.42 -8.12 2.62
C GLY A 47 -5.27 -8.31 1.62
N ALA A 48 -4.76 -9.52 1.46
CA ALA A 48 -3.69 -9.88 0.52
C ALA A 48 -4.21 -10.05 -0.92
#